data_AF-M5RGU8-F1
#
_entry.id   AF-M5RGU8-F1
#
_cell.length_a   1.000
_cell.length_b   1.000
_cell.length_c   1.000
_cell.angle_alpha   90.00
_cell.angle_beta   90.00
_cell.angle_gamma   90.00
#
_symmetry.space_group_name_H-M   'P 1'
#
loop_
_entity.id
_entity.type
_entity.pdbx_description
1 polymer ?
#
loop_
_entity_poly.entity_id
_entity_poly.type
_entity_poly.pdbx_seq_one_letter_code
_entity_poly.pdbx_strand_id
1 'polypeptide(L)' 'MGAGWYYITSGWIRKTRRVGPVSEADLLHLIDEGKIVPETLLLSSKTKGKWVPMNSIAPAMQRWNESHSKASSE' A
#
# COMPACT_ATOMS: atom_id res chain seq x y z
N MET A 1 5.57 -1.86 19.52
CA MET A 1 5.43 -0.67 18.64
C MET A 1 5.38 -1.16 17.20
N GLY A 2 4.26 -0.96 16.49
CA GLY A 2 4.16 -1.31 15.08
C GLY A 2 5.00 -0.40 14.20
N ALA A 3 5.50 -0.91 13.07
CA ALA A 3 6.21 -0.08 12.10
C ALA A 3 5.22 0.87 11.42
N GLY A 4 5.50 2.18 11.45
CA GLY A 4 4.74 3.16 10.68
C GLY A 4 5.02 3.02 9.20
N TRP A 5 3.98 3.15 8.38
CA TRP A 5 4.06 3.09 6.92
C TRP A 5 3.76 4.45 6.30
N TYR A 6 4.45 4.77 5.22
CA TYR A 6 4.14 5.90 4.35
C TYR A 6 3.85 5.38 2.95
N TYR A 7 3.02 6.09 2.20
CA TYR A 7 2.73 5.79 0.80
C TYR A 7 2.67 7.05 -0.06
N ILE A 8 2.86 6.90 -1.37
CA ILE A 8 2.67 7.98 -2.35
C ILE A 8 1.29 7.85 -2.98
N THR A 9 0.51 8.92 -2.95
CA THR A 9 -0.76 9.04 -3.71
C THR A 9 -0.61 10.06 -4.83
N SER A 10 -1.21 9.78 -5.98
CA SER A 10 -1.39 10.74 -7.08
C SER A 10 -2.83 11.24 -7.08
N GLY A 11 -3.04 12.50 -6.69
CA GLY A 11 -4.36 13.13 -6.77
C GLY A 11 -4.69 13.67 -8.17
N TRP A 12 -5.93 14.14 -8.34
CA TRP A 12 -6.47 14.66 -9.60
C TRP A 12 -5.68 15.82 -10.22
N ILE A 13 -4.88 16.54 -9.43
CA ILE A 13 -4.05 17.67 -9.89
C ILE A 13 -2.58 17.27 -9.82
N ARG A 14 -2.13 16.31 -10.66
CA ARG A 14 -0.71 15.96 -10.98
C ARG A 14 0.35 16.00 -9.86
N LYS A 15 -0.05 16.07 -8.59
CA LYS A 15 0.83 16.26 -7.43
C LYS A 15 0.88 14.92 -6.72
N THR A 16 2.06 14.34 -6.73
CA THR A 16 2.40 13.22 -5.86
C THR A 16 2.51 13.74 -4.43
N ARG A 17 1.79 13.12 -3.51
CA ARG A 17 1.83 13.48 -2.09
C ARG A 17 2.24 12.26 -1.27
N ARG A 18 3.14 12.48 -0.31
CA ARG A 18 3.44 11.53 0.76
C ARG A 18 2.34 11.56 1.82
N VAL A 19 1.81 10.39 2.15
CA VAL A 19 0.82 10.19 3.23
C VAL A 19 1.43 9.26 4.28
N GLY A 20 1.22 9.57 5.57
CA GLY A 20 1.68 8.77 6.70
C GLY A 20 2.33 9.59 7.83
N PRO A 21 2.78 8.93 8.92
CA PRO A 21 2.78 7.48 9.09
C PRO A 21 1.35 6.94 9.35
N VAL A 22 1.01 5.82 8.73
CA VAL A 22 -0.19 5.01 9.03
C VAL A 22 0.20 3.70 9.71
N SER A 23 -0.73 3.09 10.44
CA SER A 23 -0.48 1.77 11.00
C SER A 23 -0.45 0.70 9.90
N GLU A 24 0.11 -0.47 10.20
CA GLU A 24 0.04 -1.61 9.28
C GLU A 24 -1.39 -2.07 9.03
N ALA A 25 -2.27 -2.01 10.04
CA ALA A 25 -3.68 -2.33 9.88
C ALA A 25 -4.39 -1.36 8.92
N ASP A 26 -4.13 -0.06 9.05
CA ASP A 26 -4.69 0.95 8.15
C ASP A 26 -4.14 0.77 6.72
N LEU A 27 -2.85 0.44 6.58
CA LEU A 27 -2.26 0.13 5.28
C LEU A 27 -3.00 -1.04 4.60
N LEU A 28 -3.23 -2.13 5.33
CA LEU A 28 -3.95 -3.29 4.81
C LEU A 28 -5.39 -2.93 4.45
N HIS A 29 -6.07 -2.09 5.25
CA HIS A 29 -7.41 -1.61 4.93
C HIS A 29 -7.42 -0.78 3.64
N LEU A 30 -6.44 0.11 3.44
CA LEU A 30 -6.30 0.87 2.20
C LEU A 30 -5.96 -0.01 0.98
N ILE A 31 -5.22 -1.10 1.18
CA ILE A 31 -4.99 -2.13 0.16
C ILE A 31 -6.32 -2.78 -0.20
N ASP A 32 -7.11 -3.21 0.78
CA ASP A 32 -8.41 -3.86 0.58
C ASP A 32 -9.43 -2.94 -0.13
N GLU A 33 -9.39 -1.63 0.14
CA GLU A 33 -10.24 -0.64 -0.53
C GLU A 33 -9.80 -0.27 -1.97
N GLY A 34 -8.68 -0.81 -2.45
CA GLY A 34 -8.15 -0.47 -3.77
C GLY A 34 -7.41 0.88 -3.82
N LYS A 35 -7.20 1.55 -2.68
CA LYS A 35 -6.51 2.87 -2.61
C LYS A 35 -4.99 2.74 -2.73
N ILE A 36 -4.44 1.57 -2.40
CA ILE A 36 -3.02 1.25 -2.58
C ILE A 36 -2.91 0.09 -3.57
N VAL A 37 -2.53 0.40 -4.79
CA VAL A 37 -2.33 -0.54 -5.90
C VAL A 37 -0.90 -1.09 -5.95
N PRO A 38 -0.60 -2.18 -6.69
CA PRO A 38 0.74 -2.80 -6.82
C PRO A 38 1.89 -1.83 -7.12
N GLU A 39 1.65 -0.77 -7.88
CA GLU A 39 2.64 0.24 -8.27
C GLU A 39 2.86 1.31 -7.20
N THR A 40 2.02 1.37 -6.16
CA THR A 40 2.09 2.37 -5.10
C THR A 40 3.41 2.25 -4.35
N LEU A 41 4.16 3.35 -4.26
CA LEU A 41 5.41 3.38 -3.51
C LEU A 41 5.12 3.43 -2.01
N LEU A 42 5.71 2.50 -1.26
CA LEU A 42 5.61 2.34 0.19
C LEU A 42 6.97 2.54 0.86
N LEU A 43 6.95 3.09 2.08
CA LEU A 43 8.13 3.32 2.91
C LEU A 43 7.83 2.92 4.36
N SER A 44 8.72 2.13 4.96
CA SER A 44 8.68 1.77 6.38
C SER A 44 10.07 1.38 6.88
N SER A 45 10.24 1.17 8.18
CA SER A 45 11.42 0.48 8.72
C SER A 45 11.56 -0.93 8.12
N LYS A 46 10.45 -1.60 7.79
CA LYS A 46 10.43 -2.90 7.10
C LYS A 46 11.00 -2.86 5.68
N THR A 47 10.98 -1.69 5.03
CA THR A 47 11.59 -1.47 3.70
C THR A 47 13.00 -0.89 3.80
N LYS A 48 13.63 -0.99 4.98
CA LYS A 48 14.96 -0.41 5.28
C LYS A 48 15.04 1.09 4.97
N GLY A 49 13.93 1.81 5.16
CA GLY A 49 13.86 3.24 4.88
C GLY A 49 13.88 3.61 3.39
N LYS A 50 13.63 2.65 2.49
CA LYS A 50 13.55 2.90 1.04
C LYS A 50 12.10 2.92 0.57
N TRP A 51 11.84 3.78 -0.42
CA TRP A 51 10.62 3.73 -1.20
C TRP A 51 10.68 2.54 -2.15
N VAL A 52 9.74 1.62 -2.00
CA VAL A 52 9.63 0.43 -2.86
C VAL A 52 8.18 0.27 -3.32
N PRO A 53 7.92 -0.20 -4.55
CA PRO A 53 6.55 -0.46 -4.99
C PRO A 53 5.92 -1.57 -4.16
N MET A 54 4.60 -1.50 -3.93
CA MET A 54 3.87 -2.52 -3.16
C MET A 54 4.10 -3.93 -3.72
N ASN A 55 4.25 -4.07 -5.05
CA ASN A 55 4.51 -5.35 -5.71
C ASN A 55 5.83 -6.03 -5.33
N SER A 56 6.76 -5.31 -4.72
CA SER A 56 7.99 -5.87 -4.15
C SER A 56 7.82 -6.40 -2.72
N ILE A 57 6.67 -6.16 -2.09
CA ILE A 57 6.35 -6.58 -0.73
C ILE A 57 5.39 -7.78 -0.81
N ALA A 58 5.95 -8.99 -0.73
CA ALA A 58 5.20 -10.23 -0.93
C ALA A 58 3.94 -10.37 -0.03
N PRO A 59 3.99 -10.07 1.29
CA PRO A 59 2.79 -10.14 2.13
C PRO A 59 1.68 -9.17 1.70
N ALA A 60 2.05 -7.96 1.25
CA ALA A 60 1.08 -6.96 0.78
C ALA A 60 0.44 -7.39 -0.55
N MET A 61 1.23 -7.96 -1.46
CA MET A 61 0.71 -8.51 -2.71
C MET A 61 -0.20 -9.71 -2.52
N GLN A 62 0.13 -10.60 -1.57
CA GLN A 62 -0.75 -11.70 -1.23
C GLN A 62 -2.11 -11.17 -0.76
N ARG A 63 -2.13 -10.18 0.13
CA ARG A 63 -3.36 -9.54 0.60
C ARG A 63 -4.17 -8.92 -0.53
N TRP A 64 -3.52 -8.14 -1.39
CA TRP A 64 -4.16 -7.52 -2.57
C TRP A 64 -4.83 -8.57 -3.46
N ASN A 65 -4.12 -9.65 -3.77
CA ASN A 65 -4.68 -10.73 -4.58
C ASN A 65 -5.87 -11.39 -3.86
N GLU A 66 -5.78 -11.68 -2.56
CA GLU A 66 -6.89 -12.28 -1.81
C GLU A 66 -8.16 -11.39 -1.77
N SER A 67 -8.00 -10.07 -1.58
CA SER A 67 -9.12 -9.13 -1.50
C SER A 67 -9.70 -8.78 -2.87
N HIS A 68 -8.88 -8.75 -3.93
CA HIS A 68 -9.32 -8.30 -5.27
C HIS A 68 -9.62 -9.45 -6.24
N SER A 69 -9.12 -10.67 -6.01
CA SER A 69 -9.45 -11.82 -6.87
C SER A 69 -10.86 -12.37 -6.62
N LYS A 70 -11.41 -12.15 -5.42
CA LYS A 70 -12.78 -12.57 -5.07
C LYS A 70 -13.87 -11.69 -5.70
N ALA A 71 -13.51 -10.56 -6.31
CA ALA A 71 -14.46 -9.65 -6.96
C ALA A 71 -14.76 -10.02 -8.44
N SER A 72 -14.09 -11.03 -9.01
CA SER A 72 -14.25 -11.43 -10.42
C SER A 72 -14.93 -12.80 -10.60
N SER A 73 -15.74 -13.24 -9.64
CA SER A 73 -16.57 -14.43 -9.77
C SER A 73 -17.99 -14.16 -9.27
N GLU A 74 -18.70 -13.30 -9.99
CA GLU A 74 -20.16 -13.22 -10.01
C GLU A 74 -20.64 -13.21 -11.47
#